data_AF-A0A2J6T9Z2-F1
#
_entry.id   AF-A0A2J6T9Z2-F1
#
_cell.length_a   1.000
_cell.length_b   1.000
_cell.length_c   1.000
_cell.angle_alpha   90.00
_cell.angle_beta   90.00
_cell.angle_gamma   90.00
#
_symmetry.space_group_name_H-M   'P 1'
#
loop_
_entity.id
_entity.type
_entity.pdbx_description
1 polymer ?
#
loop_
_entity_poly.entity_id
_entity_poly.type
_entity_poly.pdbx_seq_one_letter_code
_entity_poly.pdbx_strand_id
1 'polypeptide(L)' 'KTVFTSKHDIKMASRQTMYDFLSPEEQKFQEDWAQEKINQMRPCPAGLWWDRIPGGYACTGGHHWMSDELLAKGKGGWYL' A
#
# COMPACT_ATOMS: atom_id res chain seq x y z
N LYS A 1 -9.97 -3.61 -13.72
CA LYS A 1 -9.10 -4.78 -13.41
C LYS A 1 -8.08 -4.33 -12.37
N THR A 2 -7.80 -5.16 -11.38
CA THR A 2 -6.72 -4.93 -10.39
C THR A 2 -5.41 -5.47 -10.93
N VAL A 3 -4.27 -4.95 -10.47
CA VAL A 3 -2.94 -5.52 -10.78
C VAL A 3 -2.65 -6.81 -10.01
N PHE A 4 -3.42 -7.12 -8.96
CA PHE A 4 -3.25 -8.30 -8.14
C PHE A 4 -3.88 -9.52 -8.81
N THR A 5 -3.04 -10.36 -9.43
CA THR A 5 -3.48 -11.55 -10.17
C THR A 5 -3.04 -12.86 -9.52
N SER A 6 -1.99 -12.83 -8.68
CA SER A 6 -1.51 -14.01 -7.98
C SER A 6 -2.32 -14.29 -6.71
N LYS A 7 -2.38 -15.56 -6.28
CA LYS A 7 -3.01 -15.94 -5.00
C LYS A 7 -2.37 -15.23 -3.81
N HIS A 8 -1.05 -14.99 -3.89
CA HIS A 8 -0.31 -14.26 -2.88
C HIS A 8 -0.79 -12.81 -2.81
N ASP A 9 -0.82 -12.10 -3.93
CA ASP A 9 -1.25 -10.69 -3.97
C ASP A 9 -2.71 -10.53 -3.52
N ILE A 10 -3.60 -11.44 -3.92
CA ILE A 10 -5.00 -11.41 -3.49
C ILE A 10 -5.10 -11.55 -1.96
N LYS A 11 -4.30 -12.45 -1.35
CA LYS A 11 -4.26 -12.64 0.10
C LYS A 11 -3.68 -11.42 0.82
N MET A 12 -2.62 -10.83 0.30
CA MET A 12 -1.99 -9.67 0.92
C MET A 12 -2.89 -8.44 0.80
N ALA A 13 -3.51 -8.23 -0.37
CA ALA A 13 -4.47 -7.16 -0.59
C ALA A 13 -5.67 -7.24 0.34
N SER A 14 -6.21 -8.44 0.60
CA SER A 14 -7.34 -8.60 1.52
C SER A 14 -6.98 -8.28 2.98
N ARG A 15 -5.70 -8.40 3.36
CA ARG A 15 -5.19 -8.10 4.71
C ARG A 15 -4.78 -6.65 4.89
N GLN A 16 -4.54 -5.91 3.81
CA GLN A 16 -4.03 -4.53 3.89
C GLN A 16 -4.89 -3.61 4.75
N THR A 17 -6.23 -3.73 4.65
CA THR A 17 -7.18 -2.93 5.47
C THR A 17 -7.16 -3.26 6.97
N MET A 18 -6.51 -4.36 7.34
CA MET A 18 -6.36 -4.82 8.72
C MET A 18 -4.94 -4.60 9.26
N TYR A 19 -4.05 -3.91 8.52
CA TYR A 19 -2.63 -3.76 8.85
C TYR A 19 -2.41 -3.37 10.32
N ASP A 20 -3.14 -2.36 10.79
CA ASP A 20 -2.98 -1.80 12.14
C ASP A 20 -3.37 -2.80 13.27
N PHE A 21 -4.03 -3.90 12.92
CA PHE A 21 -4.43 -4.98 13.84
C PHE A 21 -3.59 -6.26 13.70
N LEU A 22 -2.65 -6.31 12.75
CA LEU A 22 -1.76 -7.45 12.54
C LEU A 22 -0.69 -7.54 13.63
N SER A 23 -0.11 -8.74 13.85
CA SER A 23 1.07 -8.87 14.71
C SER A 23 2.27 -8.12 14.11
N PRO A 24 3.29 -7.75 14.91
CA PRO A 24 4.49 -7.09 14.38
C PRO A 24 5.19 -7.88 13.26
N GLU A 25 5.25 -9.21 13.36
CA GLU A 25 5.81 -10.04 12.30
C GLU A 25 4.97 -9.96 11.02
N GLU A 26 3.65 -10.05 11.16
CA GLU A 26 2.72 -9.95 10.03
C GLU A 26 2.75 -8.58 9.37
N GLN A 27 2.86 -7.50 10.15
CA GLN A 27 3.02 -6.14 9.66
C GLN A 27 4.27 -6.00 8.79
N LYS A 28 5.39 -6.61 9.20
CA LYS A 28 6.62 -6.60 8.39
C LYS A 28 6.42 -7.25 7.02
N PHE A 29 5.84 -8.46 6.99
CA PHE A 29 5.54 -9.12 5.71
C PHE A 29 4.53 -8.34 4.86
N GLN A 30 3.56 -7.70 5.50
CA GLN A 30 2.57 -6.87 4.83
C GLN A 30 3.19 -5.60 4.24
N GLU A 31 4.10 -4.96 4.97
CA GLU A 31 4.82 -3.76 4.57
C GLU A 31 5.75 -4.03 3.38
N ASP A 32 6.53 -5.11 3.43
CA ASP A 32 7.43 -5.50 2.34
C ASP A 32 6.65 -5.68 1.03
N TRP A 33 5.50 -6.37 1.09
CA TRP A 33 4.59 -6.51 -0.05
C TRP A 33 4.00 -5.16 -0.49
N ALA A 34 3.50 -4.35 0.45
CA ALA A 34 2.85 -3.08 0.15
C ALA A 34 3.80 -2.13 -0.58
N GLN A 35 5.04 -1.98 -0.08
CA GLN A 35 6.07 -1.15 -0.69
C GLN A 35 6.44 -1.65 -2.11
N GLU A 36 6.56 -2.95 -2.30
CA GLU A 36 6.79 -3.53 -3.64
C GLU A 36 5.67 -3.13 -4.62
N LYS A 37 4.41 -3.24 -4.18
CA LYS A 37 3.26 -2.95 -5.04
C LYS A 37 3.06 -1.45 -5.28
N ILE A 38 3.29 -0.60 -4.27
CA ILE A 38 3.27 0.86 -4.42
C ILE A 38 4.25 1.30 -5.51
N ASN A 39 5.46 0.73 -5.53
CA ASN A 39 6.47 1.01 -6.56
C ASN A 39 6.03 0.55 -7.97
N GLN A 40 5.23 -0.52 -8.09
CA GLN A 40 4.73 -1.04 -9.36
C GLN A 40 3.48 -0.29 -9.89
N MET A 41 2.61 0.21 -9.01
CA MET A 41 1.26 0.70 -9.36
C MET A 41 1.16 2.19 -9.75
N ARG A 42 2.31 2.81 -10.06
CA ARG A 42 2.55 4.27 -10.14
C ARG A 42 2.95 4.82 -8.76
N PRO A 43 4.23 5.11 -8.53
CA PRO A 43 4.67 5.83 -7.33
C PRO A 43 4.29 7.31 -7.43
N CYS A 44 4.62 8.08 -6.39
CA CYS A 44 4.43 9.54 -6.39
C CYS A 44 4.99 10.16 -7.69
N PRO A 45 4.29 11.10 -8.37
CA PRO A 45 4.76 11.68 -9.63
C PRO A 45 6.07 12.44 -9.48
N ALA A 46 6.35 12.94 -8.27
CA ALA A 46 7.60 13.59 -7.92
C ALA A 46 8.74 12.61 -7.62
N GLY A 47 8.52 11.30 -7.73
CA GLY A 47 9.52 10.26 -7.44
C GLY A 47 9.85 10.10 -5.96
N LEU A 48 8.98 10.60 -5.08
CA LEU A 48 9.16 10.54 -3.64
C LEU A 48 8.67 9.22 -3.03
N TRP A 49 9.26 8.86 -1.89
CA TRP A 49 8.95 7.64 -1.14
C TRP A 49 7.61 7.74 -0.42
N TRP A 50 7.12 6.59 0.05
CA TRP A 50 5.87 6.45 0.78
C TRP A 50 6.14 5.91 2.17
N ASP A 51 5.87 6.71 3.19
CA ASP A 51 6.02 6.33 4.59
C ASP A 51 4.70 5.77 5.12
N ARG A 52 4.77 4.65 5.86
CA ARG A 52 3.63 4.09 6.57
C ARG A 52 3.08 5.10 7.58
N ILE A 53 1.77 5.31 7.56
CA ILE A 53 1.02 6.07 8.57
C ILE A 53 -0.22 5.26 8.99
N PRO A 54 -0.89 5.61 10.11
CA PRO A 54 -2.15 4.96 10.46
C PRO A 54 -3.15 4.99 9.29
N GLY A 55 -3.69 3.83 8.93
CA GLY A 55 -4.63 3.67 7.82
C GLY A 55 -4.08 3.80 6.39
N GLY A 56 -2.76 3.89 6.19
CA GLY A 56 -2.17 3.89 4.83
C GLY A 56 -0.75 4.43 4.75
N TYR A 57 -0.51 5.25 3.73
CA TYR A 57 0.81 5.78 3.40
C TYR A 57 0.75 7.26 3.02
N ALA A 58 1.73 8.03 3.47
CA ALA A 58 1.95 9.40 3.04
C ALA A 58 3.21 9.49 2.19
N CYS A 59 3.14 10.24 1.10
CA CYS A 59 4.35 10.59 0.34
C CYS A 59 5.27 11.44 1.23
N THR A 60 6.60 11.25 1.16
CA THR A 60 7.58 12.02 1.97
C THR A 60 7.55 13.52 1.71
N GLY A 61 6.96 13.96 0.60
CA GLY A 61 6.71 15.38 0.30
C GLY A 61 5.48 15.96 1.01
N GLY A 62 4.68 15.15 1.71
CA GLY A 62 3.51 15.57 2.48
C GLY A 62 2.25 15.92 1.67
N HIS A 63 2.27 15.78 0.34
CA HIS A 63 1.19 16.22 -0.55
C HIS A 63 0.28 15.10 -1.07
N HIS A 64 0.57 13.84 -0.77
CA HIS A 64 -0.20 12.71 -1.29
C HIS A 64 -0.44 11.67 -0.21
N TRP A 65 -1.64 11.11 -0.20
CA TRP A 65 -2.06 10.07 0.72
C TRP A 65 -2.65 8.86 -0.02
N MET A 66 -2.20 7.66 0.33
CA MET A 66 -2.72 6.41 -0.19
C MET A 66 -3.30 5.61 0.97
N SER A 67 -4.62 5.46 1.01
CA SER A 67 -5.26 4.65 2.05
C SER A 67 -5.01 3.15 1.85
N ASP A 68 -5.08 2.38 2.93
CA ASP A 68 -5.01 0.92 2.87
C ASP A 68 -6.10 0.32 1.98
N GLU A 69 -7.29 0.92 1.96
CA GLU A 69 -8.38 0.51 1.08
C GLU A 69 -8.05 0.75 -0.40
N LEU A 70 -7.40 1.87 -0.71
CA LEU A 70 -6.99 2.17 -2.09
C LEU A 70 -5.91 1.20 -2.56
N LEU A 71 -4.93 0.92 -1.70
CA LEU A 71 -3.89 -0.06 -1.96
C LEU A 71 -4.49 -1.46 -2.14
N ALA A 72 -5.40 -1.89 -1.27
CA ALA A 72 -6.10 -3.18 -1.35
C ALA A 72 -6.87 -3.37 -2.67
N LYS A 73 -7.41 -2.29 -3.26
CA LYS A 73 -8.11 -2.36 -4.55
C LYS A 73 -7.16 -2.66 -5.72
N GLY A 74 -5.86 -2.39 -5.57
CA GLY A 74 -4.83 -2.65 -6.59
C GLY A 74 -5.06 -1.91 -7.90
N LYS A 75 -5.65 -0.72 -7.83
CA LYS A 75 -5.92 0.16 -9.00
C LYS A 75 -4.95 1.35 -9.10
N GLY A 76 -4.03 1.48 -8.12
CA GLY A 76 -3.13 2.63 -7.98
C GLY A 76 -3.86 3.92 -7.60
N GLY A 77 -3.11 5.03 -7.61
CA GLY A 77 -3.61 6.37 -7.28
C GLY A 77 -3.45 6.75 -5.80
N TRP A 78 -3.77 8.00 -5.50
CA TRP A 78 -3.68 8.61 -4.17
C TRP A 78 -4.57 9.86 -4.12
N TYR A 79 -4.85 10.31 -2.91
CA TYR A 79 -5.49 11.58 -2.60
C TYR A 79 -4.45 12.70 -2.52
N LEU A 80 -4.87 13.95 -2.74
CA LEU A 80 -4.09 15.18 -2.49
C LEU A 80 -4.30 15.66 -1.05
#